data_AF-A0A9D6IN85-F1
#
_entry.id   AF-A0A9D6IN85-F1
#
_cell.length_a   1.000
_cell.length_b   1.000
_cell.length_c   1.000
_cell.angle_alpha   90.00
_cell.angle_beta   90.00
_cell.angle_gamma   90.00
#
_symmetry.space_group_name_H-M   'P 1'
#
loop_
_entity.id
_entity.type
_entity.pdbx_description
1 polymer ?
#
loop_
_entity_poly.entity_id
_entity_poly.type
_entity_poly.pdbx_seq_one_letter_code
_entity_poly.pdbx_strand_id
1 'polypeptide(L)'
;MSEYKFQQVFYRAITPLHVGCGQDVGVVDLPIFRERTTGYPMIPGSGIRGTLRDRFEVKDDAEAKALTRRLFGSDQQNEISAGCISVLDARILLFPVRSVPKVFVWITCPFVIGRYSDDTSHFLGQKPALDEIKAPPDEDHYLGVMNGPSPLWLEEFPFHRNDLAWSWKGGLDGIDAGRVVLVADSVFDYFVRHATIITQHNRLTSAKTVEGGMLFSVEAVPPEAVFYAFIGCTSERTASETRMSREEALKSLRKKLTGEEKGTETYLSLGGDESTGLGVTRMAWVG
;
A
#
# COMPACT_ATOMS: atom_id res chain seq x y z
N MET A 1 -4.01 -21.78 -8.21
CA MET A 1 -4.78 -20.77 -7.44
C MET A 1 -6.04 -21.32 -6.77
N SER A 2 -6.65 -22.40 -7.24
CA SER A 2 -7.88 -22.98 -6.66
C SER A 2 -7.79 -23.36 -5.18
N GLU A 3 -6.58 -23.61 -4.66
CA GLU A 3 -6.33 -23.91 -3.24
C GLU A 3 -6.38 -22.67 -2.34
N TYR A 4 -6.17 -21.49 -2.90
CA TYR A 4 -6.12 -20.24 -2.14
C TYR A 4 -7.51 -19.61 -2.06
N LYS A 5 -7.85 -19.10 -0.88
CA LYS A 5 -8.88 -18.09 -0.70
C LYS A 5 -8.20 -16.74 -0.65
N PHE A 6 -8.31 -15.97 -1.73
CA PHE A 6 -7.78 -14.61 -1.78
C PHE A 6 -8.76 -13.62 -1.20
N GLN A 7 -8.18 -12.59 -0.62
CA GLN A 7 -8.88 -11.44 -0.11
C GLN A 7 -8.08 -10.19 -0.46
N GLN A 8 -8.76 -9.21 -1.05
CA GLN A 8 -8.17 -7.92 -1.36
C GLN A 8 -8.11 -7.03 -0.11
N VAL A 9 -7.03 -6.27 -0.04
CA VAL A 9 -6.72 -5.33 1.04
C VAL A 9 -6.17 -4.04 0.44
N PHE A 10 -6.56 -2.90 1.01
CA PHE A 10 -5.98 -1.60 0.72
C PHE A 10 -5.11 -1.12 1.89
N TYR A 11 -4.08 -0.34 1.58
CA TYR A 11 -3.20 0.30 2.53
C TYR A 11 -3.15 1.80 2.24
N ARG A 12 -3.64 2.63 3.15
CA ARG A 12 -3.58 4.09 3.04
C ARG A 12 -2.58 4.64 4.04
N ALA A 13 -1.54 5.31 3.54
CA ALA A 13 -0.56 5.98 4.39
C ALA A 13 -1.23 7.09 5.21
N ILE A 14 -1.07 7.08 6.53
CA ILE A 14 -1.57 8.12 7.45
C ILE A 14 -0.44 9.09 7.77
N THR A 15 0.78 8.57 7.97
CA THR A 15 2.02 9.36 8.05
C THR A 15 2.91 9.07 6.84
N PRO A 16 3.98 9.84 6.60
CA PRO A 16 4.90 9.54 5.52
C PRO A 16 5.43 8.10 5.66
N LEU A 17 5.48 7.38 4.55
CA LEU A 17 5.80 5.95 4.54
C LEU A 17 7.17 5.71 3.92
N HIS A 18 8.15 5.35 4.75
CA HIS A 18 9.49 4.95 4.30
C HIS A 18 9.64 3.43 4.39
N VAL A 19 9.41 2.75 3.27
CA VAL A 19 9.71 1.32 3.15
C VAL A 19 11.06 1.19 2.46
N GLY A 20 12.15 1.15 3.23
CA GLY A 20 13.51 1.18 2.66
C GLY A 20 13.87 -0.09 1.86
N CYS A 21 14.69 0.09 0.83
CA CYS A 21 15.28 -1.02 0.05
C CYS A 21 16.80 -1.18 0.26
N GLY A 22 17.33 -0.62 1.35
CA GLY A 22 18.76 -0.52 1.62
C GLY A 22 19.33 0.85 1.23
N GLN A 23 20.65 0.99 1.29
CA GLN A 23 21.34 2.18 0.82
C GLN A 23 21.57 2.10 -0.69
N ASP A 24 21.43 3.22 -1.39
CA ASP A 24 21.73 3.34 -2.81
C ASP A 24 22.84 4.39 -3.04
N VAL A 25 23.58 4.27 -4.15
CA VAL A 25 24.60 5.26 -4.58
C VAL A 25 23.93 6.38 -5.39
N GLY A 26 22.64 6.61 -5.14
CA GLY A 26 21.78 7.54 -5.87
C GLY A 26 21.80 8.96 -5.32
N VAL A 27 20.86 9.77 -5.80
CA VAL A 27 20.64 11.16 -5.31
C VAL A 27 20.09 11.18 -3.88
N VAL A 28 19.40 10.10 -3.48
CA VAL A 28 18.90 9.89 -2.13
C VAL A 28 19.66 8.71 -1.51
N ASP A 29 20.16 8.88 -0.29
CA ASP A 29 20.94 7.86 0.42
C ASP A 29 20.06 6.67 0.83
N LEU A 30 18.84 6.94 1.32
CA LEU A 30 17.85 5.96 1.74
C LEU A 30 16.55 6.11 0.91
N PRO A 31 16.51 5.54 -0.30
CA PRO A 31 15.32 5.55 -1.15
C PRO A 31 14.23 4.60 -0.63
N ILE A 32 13.00 4.82 -1.08
CA ILE A 32 11.89 3.88 -0.86
C ILE A 32 11.95 2.70 -1.83
N PHE A 33 11.30 1.60 -1.46
CA PHE A 33 11.14 0.43 -2.29
C PHE A 33 10.25 0.73 -3.50
N ARG A 34 10.75 0.39 -4.69
CA ARG A 34 10.07 0.63 -5.98
C ARG A 34 10.00 -0.65 -6.80
N GLU A 35 8.91 -0.84 -7.55
CA GLU A 35 8.83 -1.89 -8.56
C GLU A 35 9.87 -1.63 -9.66
N ARG A 36 10.71 -2.63 -9.98
CA ARG A 36 11.86 -2.42 -10.88
C ARG A 36 11.47 -2.00 -12.30
N THR A 37 10.35 -2.51 -12.81
CA THR A 37 9.92 -2.30 -14.21
C THR A 37 9.27 -0.94 -14.43
N THR A 38 8.55 -0.42 -13.45
CA THR A 38 7.79 0.84 -13.53
C THR A 38 8.44 1.98 -12.75
N GLY A 39 9.30 1.68 -11.78
CA GLY A 39 9.80 2.64 -10.81
C GLY A 39 8.75 3.13 -9.80
N TYR A 40 7.56 2.53 -9.77
CA TYR A 40 6.49 3.00 -8.88
C TYR A 40 6.72 2.54 -7.44
N PRO A 41 6.36 3.36 -6.43
CA PRO A 41 6.40 2.94 -5.04
C PRO A 41 5.63 1.63 -4.83
N MET A 42 6.21 0.71 -4.04
CA MET A 42 5.60 -0.58 -3.73
C MET A 42 5.97 -0.99 -2.31
N ILE A 43 5.06 -1.66 -1.60
CA ILE A 43 5.36 -2.27 -0.30
C ILE A 43 5.57 -3.77 -0.52
N PRO A 44 6.76 -4.33 -0.25
CA PRO A 44 6.99 -5.75 -0.43
C PRO A 44 6.14 -6.56 0.55
N GLY A 45 5.55 -7.65 0.06
CA GLY A 45 4.68 -8.55 0.81
C GLY A 45 5.41 -9.19 1.98
N SER A 46 6.73 -9.35 1.92
CA SER A 46 7.57 -9.77 3.05
C SER A 46 7.56 -8.75 4.20
N GLY A 47 7.61 -7.45 3.90
CA GLY A 47 7.53 -6.38 4.90
C GLY A 47 6.16 -6.38 5.58
N ILE A 48 5.09 -6.43 4.79
CA ILE A 48 3.72 -6.53 5.31
C ILE A 48 3.55 -7.79 6.16
N ARG A 49 4.03 -8.95 5.67
CA ARG A 49 3.99 -10.22 6.39
C ARG A 49 4.74 -10.17 7.71
N GLY A 50 5.88 -9.48 7.77
CA GLY A 50 6.65 -9.24 8.99
C GLY A 50 5.86 -8.47 10.03
N THR A 51 5.30 -7.31 9.65
CA THR A 51 4.44 -6.50 10.53
C THR A 51 3.21 -7.27 11.00
N LEU A 52 2.56 -8.01 10.10
CA LEU A 52 1.43 -8.86 10.46
C LEU A 52 1.84 -9.96 11.44
N ARG A 53 2.98 -10.63 11.23
CA ARG A 53 3.47 -11.67 12.14
C ARG A 53 3.74 -11.11 13.54
N ASP A 54 4.45 -9.99 13.62
CA ASP A 54 4.77 -9.33 14.88
C ASP A 54 3.51 -9.02 15.72
N ARG A 55 2.46 -8.52 15.07
CA ARG A 55 1.17 -8.26 15.73
C ARG A 55 0.45 -9.52 16.25
N PHE A 56 0.80 -10.69 15.73
CA PHE A 56 0.26 -11.97 16.18
C PHE A 56 1.15 -12.62 17.26
N GLU A 57 2.38 -12.13 17.47
CA GLU A 57 3.27 -12.64 18.50
C GLU A 57 2.84 -12.09 19.88
N VAL A 58 2.19 -12.95 20.67
CA VAL A 58 1.80 -12.64 22.05
C VAL A 58 2.74 -13.39 23.01
N LYS A 59 3.35 -12.65 23.93
CA LYS A 59 4.16 -13.24 25.01
C LYS A 59 3.24 -14.01 25.96
N ASP A 60 3.69 -15.19 26.37
CA ASP A 60 3.03 -16.05 27.37
C ASP A 60 1.61 -16.55 27.03
N ASP A 61 1.27 -16.65 25.74
CA ASP A 61 0.04 -17.29 25.26
C ASP A 61 0.38 -18.44 24.29
N ALA A 62 0.11 -19.68 24.72
CA ALA A 62 0.41 -20.87 23.94
C ALA A 62 -0.50 -21.03 22.70
N GLU A 63 -1.77 -20.65 22.81
CA GLU A 63 -2.74 -20.73 21.70
C GLU A 63 -2.41 -19.70 20.62
N ALA A 64 -2.10 -18.46 21.03
CA ALA A 64 -1.66 -17.42 20.10
C ALA A 64 -0.37 -17.83 19.38
N LYS A 65 0.62 -18.38 20.09
CA LYS A 65 1.85 -18.91 19.47
C LYS A 65 1.56 -20.02 18.46
N ALA A 66 0.66 -20.95 18.78
CA ALA A 66 0.27 -22.01 17.86
C ALA A 66 -0.42 -21.42 16.60
N LEU A 67 -1.34 -20.47 16.77
CA LEU A 67 -1.99 -19.80 15.64
C LEU A 67 -0.98 -19.03 14.76
N THR A 68 -0.03 -18.30 15.35
CA THR A 68 1.02 -17.59 14.62
C THR A 68 1.85 -18.54 13.78
N ARG A 69 2.26 -19.70 14.33
CA ARG A 69 3.00 -20.72 13.57
C ARG A 69 2.16 -21.29 12.43
N ARG A 70 0.87 -21.55 12.64
CA ARG A 70 -0.02 -22.05 11.58
C ARG A 70 -0.15 -21.04 10.43
N LEU A 71 -0.39 -19.77 10.75
CA LEU A 71 -0.58 -18.71 9.77
C LEU A 71 0.73 -18.34 9.05
N PHE A 72 1.81 -18.09 9.80
CA PHE A 72 3.06 -17.52 9.29
C PHE A 72 4.21 -18.54 9.17
N GLY A 73 3.99 -19.80 9.56
CA GLY A 73 5.02 -20.83 9.56
C GLY A 73 5.97 -20.70 10.76
N SER A 74 6.90 -21.64 10.83
CA SER A 74 7.94 -21.72 11.84
C SER A 74 9.27 -22.14 11.20
N ASP A 75 10.34 -21.53 11.68
CA ASP A 75 11.74 -21.75 11.31
C ASP A 75 12.55 -22.33 12.48
N GLN A 76 11.90 -22.74 13.57
CA GLN A 76 12.58 -23.39 14.68
C GLN A 76 13.10 -24.76 14.28
N GLN A 77 14.30 -25.10 14.77
CA GLN A 77 15.13 -26.24 14.34
C GLN A 77 14.40 -27.60 14.34
N ASN A 78 13.37 -27.78 15.17
CA ASN A 78 12.60 -29.02 15.28
C ASN A 78 11.14 -28.90 14.79
N GLU A 79 10.72 -27.73 14.30
CA GLU A 79 9.34 -27.46 13.85
C GLU A 79 9.34 -26.59 12.58
N ILE A 80 10.08 -26.99 11.55
CA ILE A 80 10.07 -26.29 10.26
C ILE A 80 8.74 -26.55 9.56
N SER A 81 7.94 -25.50 9.37
CA SER A 81 6.64 -25.59 8.72
C SER A 81 6.32 -24.35 7.91
N ALA A 82 5.67 -24.54 6.76
CA ALA A 82 5.18 -23.45 5.95
C ALA A 82 3.85 -22.92 6.50
N GLY A 83 3.73 -21.59 6.59
CA GLY A 83 2.49 -20.94 6.97
C GLY A 83 1.40 -21.10 5.91
N CYS A 84 0.14 -20.96 6.34
CA CYS A 84 -1.02 -21.00 5.46
C CYS A 84 -1.39 -19.65 4.84
N ILE A 85 -0.68 -18.55 5.13
CA ILE A 85 -0.90 -17.26 4.47
C ILE A 85 0.19 -16.93 3.44
N SER A 86 -0.23 -16.32 2.34
CA SER A 86 0.60 -15.69 1.32
C SER A 86 0.20 -14.23 1.20
N VAL A 87 1.14 -13.34 1.55
CA VAL A 87 0.95 -11.89 1.45
C VAL A 87 1.67 -11.43 0.19
N LEU A 88 0.90 -10.89 -0.77
CA LEU A 88 1.43 -10.36 -2.02
C LEU A 88 1.90 -8.91 -1.83
N ASP A 89 2.78 -8.45 -2.72
CA ASP A 89 3.27 -7.07 -2.71
C ASP A 89 2.12 -6.08 -2.90
N ALA A 90 2.14 -4.97 -2.15
CA ALA A 90 1.16 -3.91 -2.29
C ALA A 90 1.62 -2.88 -3.32
N ARG A 91 0.84 -2.70 -4.39
CA ARG A 91 1.13 -1.80 -5.51
C ARG A 91 0.40 -0.48 -5.33
N ILE A 92 1.02 0.63 -5.73
CA ILE A 92 0.38 1.95 -5.69
C ILE A 92 -0.88 1.96 -6.56
N LEU A 93 -1.94 2.60 -6.06
CA LEU A 93 -3.23 2.76 -6.73
C LEU A 93 -3.58 4.23 -6.92
N LEU A 94 -3.47 5.00 -5.84
CA LEU A 94 -3.77 6.43 -5.80
C LEU A 94 -2.59 7.15 -5.16
N PHE A 95 -2.07 8.16 -5.84
CA PHE A 95 -0.96 8.98 -5.35
C PHE A 95 -1.46 10.41 -5.07
N PRO A 96 -1.22 10.98 -3.89
CA PRO A 96 -1.69 12.32 -3.55
C PRO A 96 -0.72 13.37 -4.10
N VAL A 97 -1.26 14.37 -4.77
CA VAL A 97 -0.49 15.49 -5.32
C VAL A 97 -1.12 16.79 -4.87
N ARG A 98 -0.31 17.74 -4.42
CA ARG A 98 -0.78 19.07 -4.03
C ARG A 98 -1.51 19.69 -5.22
N SER A 99 -2.62 20.35 -4.95
CA SER A 99 -3.39 20.96 -6.01
C SER A 99 -3.94 22.34 -5.67
N VAL A 100 -4.47 23.02 -6.69
CA VAL A 100 -5.30 24.22 -6.54
C VAL A 100 -6.52 24.06 -7.44
N PRO A 101 -7.76 24.27 -6.94
CA PRO A 101 -8.13 24.85 -5.65
C PRO A 101 -8.34 23.86 -4.49
N LYS A 102 -8.23 22.54 -4.72
CA LYS A 102 -8.30 21.55 -3.63
C LYS A 102 -6.92 21.42 -3.00
N VAL A 103 -6.80 21.33 -1.67
CA VAL A 103 -5.49 21.18 -0.97
C VAL A 103 -4.60 20.12 -1.64
N PHE A 104 -5.19 18.98 -1.98
CA PHE A 104 -4.59 17.94 -2.80
C PHE A 104 -5.70 17.16 -3.53
N VAL A 105 -5.30 16.42 -4.56
CA VAL A 105 -6.11 15.39 -5.20
C VAL A 105 -5.33 14.08 -5.25
N TRP A 106 -6.04 12.97 -5.37
CA TRP A 106 -5.44 11.69 -5.72
C TRP A 106 -5.38 11.59 -7.24
N ILE A 107 -4.18 11.34 -7.76
CA ILE A 107 -3.98 10.98 -9.16
C ILE A 107 -3.89 9.46 -9.30
N THR A 108 -4.33 8.97 -10.45
CA THR A 108 -4.09 7.62 -10.96
C THR A 108 -4.02 7.68 -12.48
N CYS A 109 -3.74 6.56 -13.15
CA CYS A 109 -3.62 6.54 -14.61
C CYS A 109 -4.22 5.27 -15.23
N PRO A 110 -4.50 5.27 -16.55
CA PRO A 110 -5.02 4.11 -17.26
C PRO A 110 -4.26 2.81 -16.98
N PHE A 111 -2.93 2.85 -16.95
CA PHE A 111 -2.11 1.68 -16.65
C PHE A 111 -2.36 1.12 -15.25
N VAL A 112 -2.37 1.98 -14.22
CA VAL A 112 -2.59 1.55 -12.82
C VAL A 112 -4.00 1.01 -12.63
N ILE A 113 -5.02 1.67 -13.20
CA ILE A 113 -6.41 1.21 -13.14
C ILE A 113 -6.61 -0.11 -13.87
N GLY A 114 -6.03 -0.25 -15.07
CA GLY A 114 -6.06 -1.49 -15.84
C GLY A 114 -5.44 -2.65 -15.06
N ARG A 115 -4.23 -2.44 -14.52
CA ARG A 115 -3.54 -3.44 -13.70
C ARG A 115 -4.34 -3.83 -12.45
N TYR A 116 -4.92 -2.86 -11.75
CA TYR A 116 -5.77 -3.10 -10.59
C TYR A 116 -7.01 -3.94 -10.96
N SER A 117 -7.66 -3.63 -12.09
CA SER A 117 -8.79 -4.39 -12.61
C SER A 117 -8.40 -5.82 -12.96
N ASP A 118 -7.28 -6.02 -13.66
CA ASP A 118 -6.80 -7.33 -14.07
C ASP A 118 -6.39 -8.19 -12.87
N ASP A 119 -5.65 -7.63 -11.92
CA ASP A 119 -5.27 -8.32 -10.69
C ASP A 119 -6.52 -8.74 -9.90
N THR A 120 -7.49 -7.84 -9.72
CA THR A 120 -8.74 -8.14 -9.01
C THR A 120 -9.53 -9.24 -9.71
N SER A 121 -9.62 -9.18 -11.05
CA SER A 121 -10.24 -10.24 -11.85
C SER A 121 -9.51 -11.58 -11.71
N HIS A 122 -8.19 -11.56 -11.67
CA HIS A 122 -7.38 -12.77 -11.59
C HIS A 122 -7.47 -13.44 -10.22
N PHE A 123 -7.39 -12.67 -9.14
CA PHE A 123 -7.36 -13.21 -7.77
C PHE A 123 -8.75 -13.43 -7.18
N LEU A 124 -9.75 -12.61 -7.51
CA LEU A 124 -11.10 -12.69 -6.94
C LEU A 124 -12.15 -13.26 -7.91
N GLY A 125 -11.81 -13.43 -9.19
CA GLY A 125 -12.75 -13.92 -10.21
C GLY A 125 -13.84 -12.91 -10.59
N GLN A 126 -13.67 -11.63 -10.22
CA GLN A 126 -14.60 -10.54 -10.53
C GLN A 126 -13.85 -9.25 -10.83
N LYS A 127 -14.40 -8.40 -11.69
CA LYS A 127 -13.86 -7.06 -11.91
C LYS A 127 -14.25 -6.13 -10.77
N PRO A 128 -13.40 -5.16 -10.42
CA PRO A 128 -13.80 -4.11 -9.48
C PRO A 128 -14.89 -3.25 -10.13
N ALA A 129 -15.74 -2.65 -9.31
CA ALA A 129 -16.82 -1.77 -9.76
C ALA A 129 -16.27 -0.38 -10.16
N LEU A 130 -15.35 -0.31 -11.13
CA LEU A 130 -14.80 0.92 -11.67
C LEU A 130 -15.52 1.34 -12.95
N ASP A 131 -15.55 2.65 -13.20
CA ASP A 131 -16.00 3.17 -14.48
C ASP A 131 -14.99 2.83 -15.60
N GLU A 132 -15.53 2.52 -16.78
CA GLU A 132 -14.71 2.27 -17.96
C GLU A 132 -13.98 3.54 -18.40
N ILE A 133 -12.70 3.40 -18.71
CA ILE A 133 -11.88 4.46 -19.29
C ILE A 133 -12.08 4.42 -20.81
N LYS A 134 -12.90 5.33 -21.34
CA LYS A 134 -13.22 5.37 -22.78
C LYS A 134 -12.01 5.71 -23.66
N ALA A 135 -11.17 6.63 -23.19
CA ALA A 135 -9.90 6.98 -23.80
C ALA A 135 -8.97 7.53 -22.71
N PRO A 136 -7.64 7.35 -22.82
CA PRO A 136 -6.69 7.99 -21.93
C PRO A 136 -6.76 9.53 -22.11
N PRO A 137 -6.59 10.32 -21.04
CA PRO A 137 -6.43 11.76 -21.19
C PRO A 137 -5.06 12.11 -21.80
N ASP A 138 -4.98 13.25 -22.49
CA ASP A 138 -3.72 13.85 -22.93
C ASP A 138 -2.87 14.32 -21.75
N GLU A 139 -1.59 14.63 -21.98
CA GLU A 139 -0.62 14.98 -20.93
C GLU A 139 -0.92 16.28 -20.18
N ASP A 140 -1.73 17.16 -20.74
CA ASP A 140 -2.20 18.41 -20.14
C ASP A 140 -3.68 18.34 -19.72
N HIS A 141 -4.27 17.14 -19.71
CA HIS A 141 -5.66 16.92 -19.37
C HIS A 141 -5.86 15.93 -18.22
N TYR A 142 -7.02 16.01 -17.56
CA TYR A 142 -7.47 15.02 -16.58
C TYR A 142 -8.93 14.61 -16.80
N LEU A 143 -9.27 13.40 -16.36
CA LEU A 143 -10.65 12.91 -16.23
C LEU A 143 -11.02 12.80 -14.75
N GLY A 144 -12.24 13.21 -14.38
CA GLY A 144 -12.70 13.08 -13.00
C GLY A 144 -13.92 13.95 -12.69
N VAL A 145 -14.70 13.55 -11.68
CA VAL A 145 -15.89 14.28 -11.21
C VAL A 145 -15.47 15.38 -10.23
N MET A 146 -14.60 16.27 -10.68
CA MET A 146 -14.23 17.44 -9.87
C MET A 146 -15.26 18.55 -10.05
N ASN A 147 -16.02 18.84 -8.99
CA ASN A 147 -16.80 20.07 -8.91
C ASN A 147 -15.84 21.23 -8.60
N GLY A 148 -15.58 22.09 -9.58
CA GLY A 148 -14.66 23.23 -9.42
C GLY A 148 -14.16 23.83 -10.74
N PRO A 149 -13.38 24.92 -10.66
CA PRO A 149 -12.80 25.59 -11.82
C PRO A 149 -11.74 24.72 -12.53
N SER A 150 -11.61 24.94 -13.84
CA SER A 150 -10.53 24.44 -14.68
C SER A 150 -9.65 25.65 -15.09
N PRO A 151 -8.32 25.53 -15.12
CA PRO A 151 -7.52 24.32 -14.94
C PRO A 151 -7.39 23.87 -13.47
N LEU A 152 -7.20 22.57 -13.28
CA LEU A 152 -6.71 21.97 -12.04
C LEU A 152 -5.19 22.09 -12.04
N TRP A 153 -4.61 22.75 -11.06
CA TRP A 153 -3.15 22.79 -10.92
C TRP A 153 -2.71 21.59 -10.10
N LEU A 154 -1.79 20.79 -10.63
CA LEU A 154 -1.09 19.74 -9.90
C LEU A 154 0.36 20.21 -9.73
N GLU A 155 0.74 20.49 -8.49
CA GLU A 155 1.94 21.30 -8.21
C GLU A 155 1.93 22.61 -9.04
N GLU A 156 2.93 22.83 -9.90
CA GLU A 156 3.04 23.98 -10.81
C GLU A 156 2.41 23.76 -12.20
N PHE A 157 1.90 22.56 -12.50
CA PHE A 157 1.45 22.20 -13.84
C PHE A 157 -0.07 22.35 -13.99
N PRO A 158 -0.58 23.09 -14.98
CA PRO A 158 -2.00 23.22 -15.23
C PRO A 158 -2.53 22.03 -16.05
N PHE A 159 -3.64 21.44 -15.59
CA PHE A 159 -4.36 20.39 -16.29
C PHE A 159 -5.80 20.81 -16.59
N HIS A 160 -6.20 20.67 -17.84
CA HIS A 160 -7.54 21.00 -18.32
C HIS A 160 -8.48 19.80 -18.13
N ARG A 161 -9.73 20.07 -17.77
CA ARG A 161 -10.73 19.01 -17.69
C ARG A 161 -11.02 18.49 -19.10
N ASN A 162 -10.97 17.17 -19.26
CA ASN A 162 -11.43 16.52 -20.48
C ASN A 162 -12.96 16.30 -20.45
N ASP A 163 -13.61 16.37 -21.61
CA ASP A 163 -15.07 16.24 -21.75
C ASP A 163 -15.58 14.81 -21.51
N LEU A 164 -14.70 13.81 -21.56
CA LEU A 164 -15.06 12.43 -21.27
C LEU A 164 -15.35 12.26 -19.77
N ALA A 165 -16.40 11.51 -19.47
CA ALA A 165 -16.76 11.20 -18.09
C ALA A 165 -15.97 9.99 -17.58
N TRP A 166 -15.38 10.13 -16.40
CA TRP A 166 -14.83 9.04 -15.59
C TRP A 166 -14.96 9.41 -14.11
N SER A 167 -15.26 8.44 -13.26
CA SER A 167 -15.34 8.64 -11.82
C SER A 167 -14.75 7.47 -11.05
N TRP A 168 -14.11 7.78 -9.92
CA TRP A 168 -13.62 6.76 -9.01
C TRP A 168 -14.78 6.08 -8.30
N LYS A 169 -14.81 4.74 -8.37
CA LYS A 169 -15.82 3.89 -7.70
C LYS A 169 -15.19 2.69 -6.98
N GLY A 170 -13.90 2.75 -6.67
CA GLY A 170 -13.12 1.61 -6.16
C GLY A 170 -13.44 1.15 -4.73
N GLY A 171 -14.55 1.59 -4.13
CA GLY A 171 -15.11 0.99 -2.90
C GLY A 171 -14.25 1.12 -1.64
N LEU A 172 -13.29 2.05 -1.60
CA LEU A 172 -12.46 2.29 -0.43
C LEU A 172 -13.04 3.41 0.44
N ASP A 173 -13.46 3.07 1.66
CA ASP A 173 -13.98 4.03 2.63
C ASP A 173 -12.96 5.14 2.93
N GLY A 174 -13.45 6.37 2.96
CA GLY A 174 -12.65 7.56 3.23
C GLY A 174 -11.90 8.14 2.03
N ILE A 175 -12.12 7.62 0.81
CA ILE A 175 -11.68 8.24 -0.44
C ILE A 175 -12.84 9.00 -1.07
N ASP A 176 -12.71 10.32 -1.13
CA ASP A 176 -13.65 11.20 -1.83
C ASP A 176 -13.45 11.06 -3.35
N ALA A 177 -14.40 10.42 -4.02
CA ALA A 177 -14.38 10.24 -5.48
C ALA A 177 -14.27 11.57 -6.24
N GLY A 178 -14.76 12.68 -5.66
CA GLY A 178 -14.64 14.02 -6.23
C GLY A 178 -13.24 14.64 -6.12
N ARG A 179 -12.27 13.91 -5.55
CA ARG A 179 -10.84 14.27 -5.48
C ARG A 179 -9.94 13.26 -6.17
N VAL A 180 -10.49 12.25 -6.84
CA VAL A 180 -9.69 11.30 -7.62
C VAL A 180 -9.76 11.72 -9.08
N VAL A 181 -8.59 11.91 -9.69
CA VAL A 181 -8.46 12.26 -11.10
C VAL A 181 -7.59 11.24 -11.82
N LEU A 182 -7.98 10.92 -13.05
CA LEU A 182 -7.19 10.12 -13.97
C LEU A 182 -6.36 11.07 -14.83
N VAL A 183 -5.05 10.86 -14.87
CA VAL A 183 -4.10 11.59 -15.72
C VAL A 183 -3.44 10.62 -16.70
N ALA A 184 -2.67 11.14 -17.66
CA ALA A 184 -1.90 10.31 -18.59
C ALA A 184 -0.87 9.45 -17.83
N ASP A 185 -0.49 8.29 -18.39
CA ASP A 185 0.48 7.39 -17.75
C ASP A 185 1.84 8.07 -17.53
N SER A 186 2.29 8.91 -18.46
CA SER A 186 3.54 9.69 -18.35
C SER A 186 3.50 10.72 -17.21
N VAL A 187 2.34 11.37 -17.02
CA VAL A 187 2.11 12.33 -15.94
C VAL A 187 2.12 11.63 -14.59
N PHE A 188 1.44 10.48 -14.48
CA PHE A 188 1.47 9.69 -13.25
C PHE A 188 2.89 9.19 -12.93
N ASP A 189 3.61 8.68 -13.94
CA ASP A 189 5.00 8.25 -13.81
C ASP A 189 5.90 9.36 -13.26
N TYR A 190 5.75 10.58 -13.77
CA TYR A 190 6.48 11.75 -13.26
C TYR A 190 6.19 12.00 -11.78
N PHE A 191 4.93 12.15 -11.39
CA PHE A 191 4.58 12.51 -10.01
C PHE A 191 4.99 11.42 -9.00
N VAL A 192 4.78 10.13 -9.28
CA VAL A 192 5.14 9.07 -8.32
C VAL A 192 6.65 8.89 -8.14
N ARG A 193 7.46 9.45 -9.03
CA ARG A 193 8.93 9.43 -8.95
C ARG A 193 9.51 10.70 -8.36
N HIS A 194 8.84 11.84 -8.53
CA HIS A 194 9.40 13.15 -8.22
C HIS A 194 8.65 13.93 -7.14
N ALA A 195 7.41 13.57 -6.82
CA ALA A 195 6.62 14.18 -5.76
C ALA A 195 6.58 13.33 -4.47
N THR A 196 7.60 12.47 -4.27
CA THR A 196 7.87 11.86 -2.96
C THR A 196 8.52 12.87 -2.02
N ILE A 197 8.44 12.62 -0.73
CA ILE A 197 9.00 13.49 0.30
C ILE A 197 10.47 13.13 0.46
N ILE A 198 11.38 14.08 0.24
CA ILE A 198 12.81 13.91 0.54
C ILE A 198 13.16 14.79 1.75
N THR A 199 13.62 14.17 2.83
CA THR A 199 14.05 14.85 4.06
C THR A 199 15.54 14.66 4.30
N GLN A 200 16.20 15.71 4.78
CA GLN A 200 17.61 15.66 5.18
C GLN A 200 17.69 15.43 6.69
N HIS A 201 18.48 14.44 7.10
CA HIS A 201 18.72 14.06 8.49
C HIS A 201 20.19 14.22 8.83
N ASN A 202 20.47 14.62 10.06
CA ASN A 202 21.83 14.70 10.57
C ASN A 202 21.94 14.15 11.99
N ARG A 203 23.14 13.65 12.33
CA ARG A 203 23.49 13.33 13.72
C ARG A 203 24.31 14.47 14.30
N LEU A 204 23.87 14.99 15.44
CA LEU A 204 24.58 16.06 16.15
C LEU A 204 25.51 15.50 17.21
N THR A 205 26.68 16.13 17.36
CA THR A 205 27.61 15.91 18.46
C THR A 205 27.11 16.61 19.73
N SER A 206 27.75 16.35 20.87
CA SER A 206 27.51 17.08 22.12
C SER A 206 27.74 18.58 22.01
N ALA A 207 28.58 19.02 21.05
CA ALA A 207 28.83 20.44 20.75
C ALA A 207 27.74 21.08 19.87
N LYS A 208 26.64 20.36 19.56
CA LYS A 208 25.56 20.78 18.65
C LYS A 208 26.02 21.08 17.22
N THR A 209 27.09 20.42 16.78
CA THR A 209 27.55 20.43 15.38
C THR A 209 27.26 19.10 14.71
N VAL A 210 27.15 19.07 13.37
CA VAL A 210 26.97 17.82 12.63
C VAL A 210 28.21 16.94 12.77
N GLU A 211 28.02 15.68 13.10
CA GLU A 211 29.10 14.69 13.13
C GLU A 211 29.54 14.35 11.70
N GLY A 212 30.85 14.25 11.48
CA GLY A 212 31.41 13.99 10.15
C GLY A 212 30.84 12.70 9.54
N GLY A 213 30.36 12.79 8.30
CA GLY A 213 29.75 11.67 7.58
C GLY A 213 28.32 11.31 7.99
N MET A 214 27.72 12.04 8.94
CA MET A 214 26.36 11.79 9.44
C MET A 214 25.36 12.84 8.97
N LEU A 215 25.36 13.12 7.66
CA LEU A 215 24.31 13.85 6.94
C LEU A 215 23.83 12.92 5.83
N PHE A 216 22.54 12.63 5.80
CA PHE A 216 21.95 11.71 4.84
C PHE A 216 20.50 12.08 4.55
N SER A 217 19.99 11.61 3.42
CA SER A 217 18.66 11.87 2.92
C SER A 217 17.78 10.63 2.98
N VAL A 218 16.51 10.84 3.36
CA VAL A 218 15.49 9.79 3.45
C VAL A 218 14.33 10.18 2.55
N GLU A 219 13.96 9.28 1.64
CA GLU A 219 12.77 9.39 0.81
C GLU A 219 11.58 8.73 1.52
N ALA A 220 10.39 9.32 1.43
CA ALA A 220 9.15 8.73 1.93
C ALA A 220 8.00 8.97 0.95
N VAL A 221 7.08 8.01 0.86
CA VAL A 221 5.80 8.19 0.17
C VAL A 221 4.95 9.16 0.99
N PRO A 222 4.29 10.15 0.37
CA PRO A 222 3.45 11.09 1.09
C PRO A 222 2.27 10.41 1.81
N PRO A 223 1.80 10.98 2.95
CA PRO A 223 0.51 10.61 3.53
C PRO A 223 -0.59 10.69 2.47
N GLU A 224 -1.65 9.90 2.64
CA GLU A 224 -2.78 9.76 1.72
C GLU A 224 -2.55 8.84 0.52
N ALA A 225 -1.32 8.39 0.25
CA ALA A 225 -1.07 7.39 -0.77
C ALA A 225 -1.79 6.07 -0.46
N VAL A 226 -2.44 5.51 -1.48
CA VAL A 226 -3.20 4.27 -1.38
C VAL A 226 -2.53 3.20 -2.22
N PHE A 227 -2.28 2.06 -1.59
CA PHE A 227 -1.80 0.83 -2.21
C PHE A 227 -2.88 -0.25 -2.13
N TYR A 228 -2.82 -1.24 -3.01
CA TYR A 228 -3.65 -2.45 -2.94
C TYR A 228 -2.78 -3.69 -2.98
N ALA A 229 -3.21 -4.74 -2.28
CA ALA A 229 -2.61 -6.06 -2.32
C ALA A 229 -3.68 -7.15 -2.18
N PHE A 230 -3.24 -8.40 -2.27
CA PHE A 230 -4.07 -9.57 -1.98
C PHE A 230 -3.38 -10.43 -0.92
N ILE A 231 -4.17 -10.91 0.04
CA ILE A 231 -3.74 -11.92 1.00
C ILE A 231 -4.45 -13.21 0.63
N GLY A 232 -3.68 -14.24 0.29
CA GLY A 232 -4.16 -15.58 0.00
C GLY A 232 -4.01 -16.48 1.22
N CYS A 233 -5.04 -17.24 1.57
CA CYS A 233 -4.98 -18.27 2.60
C CYS A 233 -5.14 -19.67 1.97
N THR A 234 -4.34 -20.64 2.39
CA THR A 234 -4.52 -22.06 2.06
C THR A 234 -5.01 -22.83 3.28
N SER A 235 -5.42 -24.09 3.07
CA SER A 235 -5.51 -25.02 4.20
C SER A 235 -4.09 -25.35 4.67
N GLU A 236 -3.93 -25.74 5.93
CA GLU A 236 -2.63 -26.23 6.42
C GLU A 236 -2.14 -27.40 5.55
N ARG A 237 -0.83 -27.43 5.31
CA ARG A 237 -0.21 -28.48 4.48
C ARG A 237 -0.07 -29.79 5.25
N THR A 238 0.16 -29.72 6.55
CA THR A 238 0.24 -30.89 7.43
C THR A 238 -1.15 -31.44 7.67
N ALA A 239 -1.35 -32.74 7.40
CA ALA A 239 -2.59 -33.42 7.69
C ALA A 239 -2.70 -33.68 9.21
N SER A 240 -3.77 -33.18 9.83
CA SER A 240 -4.14 -33.49 11.22
C SER A 240 -5.66 -33.52 11.36
N GLU A 241 -6.17 -34.13 12.42
CA GLU A 241 -7.62 -34.11 12.74
C GLU A 241 -8.15 -32.69 13.03
N THR A 242 -7.26 -31.77 13.41
CA THR A 242 -7.56 -30.38 13.76
C THR A 242 -7.12 -29.38 12.68
N ARG A 243 -6.95 -29.85 11.43
CA ARG A 243 -6.44 -29.07 10.30
C ARG A 243 -7.26 -27.80 10.05
N MET A 244 -6.58 -26.65 9.99
CA MET A 244 -7.21 -25.37 9.64
C MET A 244 -7.47 -25.34 8.14
N SER A 245 -8.73 -25.09 7.79
CA SER A 245 -9.14 -24.76 6.43
C SER A 245 -8.67 -23.36 6.03
N ARG A 246 -8.62 -23.09 4.73
CA ARG A 246 -8.32 -21.73 4.22
C ARG A 246 -9.31 -20.68 4.70
N GLU A 247 -10.58 -21.04 4.88
CA GLU A 247 -11.64 -20.16 5.39
C GLU A 247 -11.40 -19.81 6.86
N GLU A 248 -11.02 -20.79 7.68
CA GLU A 248 -10.66 -20.57 9.09
C GLU A 248 -9.38 -19.76 9.24
N ALA A 249 -8.39 -19.97 8.37
CA ALA A 249 -7.16 -19.18 8.35
C ALA A 249 -7.46 -17.70 8.07
N LEU A 250 -8.25 -17.42 7.03
CA LEU A 250 -8.66 -16.06 6.70
C LEU A 250 -9.51 -15.43 7.81
N LYS A 251 -10.45 -16.19 8.39
CA LYS A 251 -11.29 -15.73 9.51
C LYS A 251 -10.46 -15.41 10.75
N SER A 252 -9.48 -16.25 11.09
CA SER A 252 -8.59 -16.04 12.23
C SER A 252 -7.69 -14.84 12.03
N LEU A 253 -7.17 -14.66 10.81
CA LEU A 253 -6.38 -13.50 10.41
C LEU A 253 -7.20 -12.21 10.58
N ARG A 254 -8.41 -12.15 9.99
CA ARG A 254 -9.32 -11.00 10.11
C ARG A 254 -9.67 -10.71 11.57
N LYS A 255 -10.15 -11.71 12.33
CA LYS A 255 -10.57 -11.56 13.74
C LYS A 255 -9.48 -10.93 14.61
N LYS A 256 -8.22 -11.33 14.46
CA LYS A 256 -7.13 -10.78 15.27
C LYS A 256 -6.77 -9.33 14.88
N LEU A 257 -6.94 -8.97 13.61
CA LEU A 257 -6.60 -7.64 13.10
C LEU A 257 -7.71 -6.61 13.37
N THR A 258 -8.97 -6.99 13.17
CA THR A 258 -10.12 -6.08 13.25
C THR A 258 -10.99 -6.26 14.50
N GLY A 259 -10.72 -7.29 15.33
CA GLY A 259 -11.54 -7.62 16.50
C GLY A 259 -12.77 -8.49 16.18
N GLU A 260 -13.68 -8.60 17.17
CA GLU A 260 -14.95 -9.34 17.03
C GLU A 260 -16.10 -8.48 16.49
N GLU A 261 -16.02 -7.16 16.66
CA GLU A 261 -16.93 -6.22 16.00
C GLU A 261 -16.60 -6.15 14.50
N LYS A 262 -17.61 -5.89 13.68
CA LYS A 262 -17.46 -5.69 12.22
C LYS A 262 -16.65 -4.41 11.96
N GLY A 263 -15.34 -4.48 12.13
CA GLY A 263 -14.39 -3.50 11.61
C GLY A 263 -13.78 -4.02 10.31
N THR A 264 -13.67 -3.16 9.31
CA THR A 264 -12.92 -3.46 8.08
C THR A 264 -11.48 -2.93 8.15
N GLU A 265 -11.09 -2.29 9.26
CA GLU A 265 -9.89 -1.48 9.33
C GLU A 265 -8.95 -1.87 10.47
N THR A 266 -7.66 -1.73 10.21
CA THR A 266 -6.59 -1.94 11.19
C THR A 266 -5.47 -0.93 10.91
N TYR A 267 -4.81 -0.42 11.95
CA TYR A 267 -3.62 0.41 11.80
C TYR A 267 -2.37 -0.43 12.00
N LEU A 268 -1.41 -0.27 11.09
CA LEU A 268 -0.12 -0.97 11.08
C LEU A 268 1.02 0.05 11.01
N SER A 269 2.19 -0.32 11.53
CA SER A 269 3.46 0.37 11.27
C SER A 269 4.20 -0.40 10.16
N LEU A 270 4.28 0.19 8.97
CA LEU A 270 4.96 -0.40 7.82
C LEU A 270 6.24 0.37 7.50
N GLY A 271 7.31 -0.36 7.19
CA GLY A 271 8.60 0.24 6.84
C GLY A 271 9.50 0.51 8.03
N GLY A 272 10.44 1.44 7.87
CA GLY A 272 11.37 1.90 8.89
C GLY A 272 10.94 3.23 9.52
N ASP A 273 11.78 3.74 10.42
CA ASP A 273 11.64 5.07 11.04
C ASP A 273 10.36 5.29 11.85
N GLU A 274 9.83 4.21 12.46
CA GLU A 274 8.66 4.28 13.35
C GLU A 274 8.89 5.25 14.54
N SER A 275 10.09 5.27 15.10
CA SER A 275 10.43 6.12 16.26
C SER A 275 10.43 7.62 15.94
N THR A 276 10.46 8.00 14.66
CA THR A 276 10.34 9.39 14.19
C THR A 276 8.96 9.67 13.59
N GLY A 277 8.02 8.72 13.69
CA GLY A 277 6.62 8.88 13.31
C GLY A 277 6.27 8.47 11.88
N LEU A 278 7.17 7.78 11.17
CA LEU A 278 6.91 7.28 9.82
C LEU A 278 6.18 5.92 9.85
N GLY A 279 5.49 5.61 8.75
CA GLY A 279 5.00 4.25 8.48
C GLY A 279 3.59 3.90 9.00
N VAL A 280 2.92 4.80 9.74
CA VAL A 280 1.55 4.54 10.21
C VAL A 280 0.63 4.45 9.00
N THR A 281 0.04 3.26 8.81
CA THR A 281 -0.72 2.89 7.63
C THR A 281 -2.05 2.25 8.02
N ARG A 282 -3.14 2.76 7.46
CA ARG A 282 -4.48 2.16 7.59
C ARG A 282 -4.63 1.03 6.59
N MET A 283 -4.76 -0.19 7.08
CA MET A 283 -5.11 -1.39 6.32
C MET A 283 -6.64 -1.55 6.32
N ALA A 284 -7.26 -1.69 5.14
CA ALA A 284 -8.70 -1.88 4.99
C ALA A 284 -9.02 -3.11 4.12
N TRP A 285 -9.91 -3.97 4.61
CA TRP A 285 -10.39 -5.15 3.88
C TRP A 285 -11.51 -4.76 2.90
N VAL A 286 -11.50 -5.35 1.70
CA VAL A 286 -12.62 -5.21 0.75
C VAL A 286 -13.68 -6.27 1.03
N GLY A 287 -14.88 -5.86 1.46
CA GLY A 287 -16.00 -6.77 1.70
C GLY A 287 -16.23 -7.10 3.18
#